data_AF-A9IP28-F1
#
_entry.id   AF-A9IP28-F1
#
_cell.length_a   1.000
_cell.length_b   1.000
_cell.length_c   1.000
_cell.angle_alpha   90.00
_cell.angle_beta   90.00
_cell.angle_gamma   90.00
#
_symmetry.space_group_name_H-M   'P 1'
#
loop_
_entity.id
_entity.type
_entity.pdbx_description
1 polymer ?
#
loop_
_entity_poly.entity_id
_entity_poly.type
_entity_poly.pdbx_seq_one_letter_code
_entity_poly.pdbx_strand_id
1 'polypeptide(L)'
;MKQTLKLLSAVTLLSIAGCQFNKTPGGYLSAWEKNGVTDFTEVGKALLECGMPTPYDKDPENRKLSLNKKAFIDSCMVQSGFRYKDTEAGTWCENFQGKNLPACRPGAVVPQRSVKKRLNSPFCKKYKNAPECKP
;
A
#
# COMPACT_ATOMS: atom_id res chain seq x y z
N MET A 1 -28.50 59.15 -23.22
CA MET A 1 -27.38 58.66 -22.37
C MET A 1 -27.96 57.52 -21.51
N LYS A 2 -27.79 56.24 -21.90
CA LYS A 2 -26.87 55.22 -21.30
C LYS A 2 -26.85 55.31 -19.77
N GLN A 3 -27.29 54.34 -18.96
CA GLN A 3 -26.94 52.92 -18.96
C GLN A 3 -28.05 52.09 -18.30
N THR A 4 -28.60 51.09 -19.00
CA THR A 4 -29.46 50.06 -18.40
C THR A 4 -28.57 48.93 -17.86
N LEU A 5 -28.58 48.77 -16.53
CA LEU A 5 -27.89 47.71 -15.81
C LEU A 5 -28.36 46.35 -16.33
N LYS A 6 -27.49 45.62 -17.04
CA LYS A 6 -27.73 44.21 -17.39
C LYS A 6 -27.49 43.34 -16.15
N LEU A 7 -28.50 43.18 -15.30
CA LEU A 7 -28.60 42.02 -14.40
C LEU A 7 -29.40 40.94 -15.14
N LEU A 8 -28.69 40.02 -15.79
CA LEU A 8 -29.29 38.81 -16.32
C LEU A 8 -28.56 37.58 -15.78
N SER A 9 -29.40 36.68 -15.27
CA SER A 9 -29.21 35.25 -15.08
C SER A 9 -28.65 34.77 -13.74
N ALA A 10 -29.63 34.42 -12.91
CA ALA A 10 -29.56 33.47 -11.82
C ALA A 10 -29.04 32.08 -12.23
N VAL A 11 -28.28 31.49 -11.30
CA VAL A 11 -28.36 30.11 -10.79
C VAL A 11 -28.47 28.97 -11.81
N THR A 12 -27.44 28.11 -11.87
CA THR A 12 -27.54 26.70 -11.44
C THR A 12 -26.16 26.04 -11.40
N LEU A 13 -25.92 25.29 -10.32
CA LEU A 13 -24.75 24.46 -10.05
C LEU A 13 -24.57 23.38 -11.13
N LEU A 14 -23.31 23.09 -11.47
CA LEU A 14 -22.87 21.75 -11.88
C LEU A 14 -21.47 21.51 -11.34
N SER A 15 -21.47 20.98 -10.11
CA SER A 15 -20.58 19.95 -9.59
C SER A 15 -19.46 19.48 -10.52
N ILE A 16 -18.25 20.01 -10.32
CA ILE A 16 -17.07 19.15 -10.38
C ILE A 16 -16.63 18.90 -8.95
N ALA A 17 -17.35 17.95 -8.33
CA ALA A 17 -16.75 17.08 -7.34
C ALA A 17 -15.63 16.30 -8.05
N GLY A 18 -14.50 16.95 -8.29
CA GLY A 18 -13.23 16.28 -8.47
C GLY A 18 -12.81 15.79 -7.09
N CYS A 19 -13.43 14.70 -6.64
CA CYS A 19 -13.00 13.97 -5.45
C CYS A 19 -11.48 13.82 -5.51
N GLN A 20 -10.83 14.02 -4.36
CA GLN A 20 -9.39 13.92 -4.17
C GLN A 20 -8.85 12.53 -4.63
N PHE A 21 -8.64 12.32 -5.92
CA PHE A 21 -7.98 11.12 -6.46
C PHE A 21 -6.45 11.14 -6.20
N ASN A 22 -5.92 12.23 -5.65
CA ASN A 22 -4.51 12.40 -5.29
C ASN A 22 -4.22 12.22 -3.79
N LYS A 23 -4.89 11.29 -3.10
CA LYS A 23 -4.24 10.72 -1.90
C LYS A 23 -3.31 9.63 -2.40
N THR A 24 -2.06 10.01 -2.69
CA THR A 24 -0.97 9.06 -2.94
C THR A 24 -1.12 7.91 -1.93
N PRO A 25 -1.35 6.67 -2.39
CA PRO A 25 -1.54 5.55 -1.50
C PRO A 25 -0.40 5.52 -0.47
N GLY A 26 -0.74 5.62 0.81
CA GLY A 26 0.24 5.92 1.85
C GLY A 26 1.31 4.85 2.03
N GLY A 27 2.55 5.30 2.26
CA GLY A 27 3.69 4.51 2.74
C GLY A 27 4.00 3.29 1.88
N TYR A 28 3.54 2.10 2.30
CA TYR A 28 3.90 0.85 1.63
C TYR A 28 3.45 0.80 0.16
N LEU A 29 2.22 1.19 -0.16
CA LEU A 29 1.74 1.07 -1.55
C LEU A 29 2.57 1.88 -2.55
N SER A 30 3.09 3.03 -2.15
CA SER A 30 3.92 3.87 -3.01
C SER A 30 5.41 3.57 -2.91
N ALA A 31 5.86 2.87 -1.87
CA ALA A 31 7.28 2.57 -1.62
C ALA A 31 7.84 1.47 -2.53
N TRP A 32 6.99 0.56 -3.01
CA TRP A 32 7.41 -0.61 -3.80
C TRP A 32 7.18 -0.41 -5.30
N GLU A 33 8.04 -1.02 -6.10
CA GLU A 33 7.85 -1.23 -7.54
C GLU A 33 8.38 -2.59 -7.97
N LYS A 34 7.93 -3.04 -9.15
CA LYS A 34 8.42 -4.26 -9.79
C LYS A 34 8.71 -3.96 -11.25
N ASN A 35 9.89 -4.32 -11.73
CA ASN A 35 10.36 -4.01 -13.08
C ASN A 35 10.29 -2.51 -13.44
N GLY A 36 10.52 -1.61 -12.45
CA GLY A 36 10.45 -0.16 -12.65
C GLY A 36 9.04 0.40 -12.79
N VAL A 37 8.00 -0.42 -12.55
CA VAL A 37 6.60 -0.01 -12.65
C VAL A 37 5.92 -0.15 -11.29
N THR A 38 5.11 0.85 -10.94
CA THR A 38 4.23 0.80 -9.76
C THR A 38 2.81 0.49 -10.19
N ASP A 39 2.42 -0.77 -10.09
CA ASP A 39 1.01 -1.14 -10.07
C ASP A 39 0.56 -1.24 -8.62
N PHE A 40 -0.21 -0.24 -8.15
CA PHE A 40 -0.71 -0.21 -6.77
C PHE A 40 -1.58 -1.42 -6.43
N THR A 41 -2.32 -1.97 -7.39
CA THR A 41 -3.15 -3.15 -7.15
C THR A 41 -2.27 -4.37 -6.92
N GLU A 42 -1.24 -4.55 -7.74
CA GLU A 42 -0.31 -5.68 -7.61
C GLU A 42 0.57 -5.56 -6.36
N VAL A 43 1.05 -4.35 -6.02
CA VAL A 43 1.75 -4.10 -4.75
C VAL A 43 0.82 -4.40 -3.57
N GLY A 44 -0.42 -3.92 -3.61
CA GLY A 44 -1.42 -4.19 -2.58
C GLY A 44 -1.71 -5.68 -2.41
N LYS A 45 -1.90 -6.41 -3.53
CA LYS A 45 -2.04 -7.86 -3.51
C LYS A 45 -0.82 -8.53 -2.89
N ALA A 46 0.39 -8.19 -3.34
CA ALA A 46 1.63 -8.78 -2.83
C ALA A 46 1.81 -8.53 -1.32
N LEU A 47 1.57 -7.32 -0.83
CA LEU A 47 1.65 -6.99 0.60
C LEU A 47 0.71 -7.87 1.43
N LEU A 48 -0.55 -8.00 1.00
CA LEU A 48 -1.56 -8.82 1.68
C LEU A 48 -1.21 -10.32 1.61
N GLU A 49 -0.67 -10.79 0.49
CA GLU A 49 -0.24 -12.19 0.28
C GLU A 49 1.01 -12.54 1.11
N CYS A 50 1.91 -11.57 1.30
CA CYS A 50 3.04 -11.68 2.21
C CYS A 50 2.61 -11.66 3.69
N GLY A 51 1.45 -11.08 3.99
CA GLY A 51 0.81 -11.14 5.29
C GLY A 51 0.66 -9.82 6.01
N MET A 52 0.78 -8.71 5.28
CA MET A 52 0.36 -7.42 5.76
C MET A 52 -1.15 -7.44 6.04
N PRO A 53 -1.61 -6.99 7.23
CA PRO A 53 -3.04 -6.92 7.55
C PRO A 53 -3.84 -6.03 6.59
N THR A 54 -3.27 -4.88 6.19
CA THR A 54 -3.84 -3.96 5.21
C THR A 54 -2.73 -3.38 4.33
N PRO A 55 -3.00 -2.95 3.09
CA PRO A 55 -1.94 -2.38 2.24
C PRO A 55 -1.52 -0.96 2.69
N TYR A 56 -2.20 -0.35 3.67
CA TYR A 56 -1.97 1.04 4.07
C TYR A 56 -1.06 1.15 5.29
N ASP A 57 0.05 1.87 5.17
CA ASP A 57 1.07 1.97 6.23
C ASP A 57 0.54 2.46 7.59
N LYS A 58 -0.28 3.52 7.59
CA LYS A 58 -0.75 4.14 8.84
C LYS A 58 -1.90 3.39 9.53
N ASP A 59 -2.30 2.22 9.04
CA ASP A 59 -3.40 1.44 9.59
C ASP A 59 -3.09 0.87 10.99
N PRO A 60 -4.02 0.94 11.97
CA PRO A 60 -3.82 0.39 13.30
C PRO A 60 -3.45 -1.10 13.31
N GLU A 61 -3.96 -1.91 12.38
CA GLU A 61 -3.61 -3.33 12.28
C GLU A 61 -2.14 -3.53 11.90
N ASN A 62 -1.60 -2.70 11.02
CA ASN A 62 -0.18 -2.75 10.63
C ASN A 62 0.75 -2.31 11.77
N ARG A 63 0.31 -1.38 12.62
CA ARG A 63 1.07 -0.94 13.81
C ARG A 63 1.24 -2.03 14.87
N LYS A 64 0.34 -3.01 14.92
CA LYS A 64 0.41 -4.16 15.84
C LYS A 64 1.46 -5.20 15.43
N LEU A 65 2.03 -5.10 14.23
CA LEU A 65 3.06 -6.03 13.77
C LEU A 65 4.37 -5.83 14.52
N SER A 66 4.95 -6.92 15.01
CA SER A 66 6.31 -6.91 15.54
C SER A 66 7.33 -6.61 14.43
N LEU A 67 8.50 -6.08 14.81
CA LEU A 67 9.60 -5.84 13.87
C LEU A 67 9.97 -7.09 13.08
N ASN A 68 9.93 -8.27 13.72
CA ASN A 68 10.21 -9.54 13.06
C ASN A 68 9.15 -9.91 12.01
N LYS A 69 7.87 -9.62 12.26
CA LYS A 69 6.81 -9.83 11.24
C LYS A 69 6.97 -8.88 10.07
N LYS A 70 7.31 -7.61 10.33
CA LYS A 70 7.59 -6.63 9.27
C LYS A 70 8.78 -7.06 8.41
N ALA A 71 9.85 -7.56 9.02
CA ALA A 71 11.01 -8.11 8.33
C ALA A 71 10.65 -9.29 7.39
N PHE A 72 9.79 -10.21 7.83
CA PHE A 72 9.33 -11.30 6.96
C PHE A 72 8.47 -10.81 5.79
N ILE A 73 7.62 -9.80 6.01
CA ILE A 73 6.80 -9.21 4.95
C ILE A 73 7.69 -8.51 3.92
N ASP A 74 8.64 -7.69 4.37
CA ASP A 74 9.65 -7.03 3.55
C ASP A 74 10.44 -8.05 2.71
N SER A 75 10.97 -9.09 3.35
CA SER A 75 11.71 -10.15 2.66
C SER A 75 10.85 -10.91 1.64
N CYS A 76 9.57 -11.14 1.94
CA CYS A 76 8.63 -11.78 1.02
C CYS A 76 8.36 -10.90 -0.22
N MET A 77 8.25 -9.58 -0.03
CA MET A 77 8.11 -8.63 -1.14
C MET A 77 9.35 -8.67 -2.03
N VAL A 78 10.54 -8.59 -1.44
CA VAL A 78 11.83 -8.67 -2.15
C VAL A 78 11.95 -9.98 -2.92
N GLN A 79 11.67 -11.12 -2.27
CA GLN A 79 11.69 -12.44 -2.91
C GLN A 79 10.67 -12.56 -4.06
N SER A 80 9.57 -11.82 -4.00
CA SER A 80 8.55 -11.76 -5.06
C SER A 80 8.93 -10.83 -6.23
N GLY A 81 10.15 -10.29 -6.22
CA GLY A 81 10.69 -9.42 -7.26
C GLY A 81 10.29 -7.95 -7.13
N PHE A 82 9.77 -7.54 -5.98
CA PHE A 82 9.57 -6.12 -5.70
C PHE A 82 10.84 -5.52 -5.11
N ARG A 83 11.03 -4.21 -5.31
CA ARG A 83 12.07 -3.44 -4.66
C ARG A 83 11.53 -2.09 -4.21
N TYR A 84 12.21 -1.50 -3.24
CA TYR A 84 11.94 -0.11 -2.90
C TYR A 84 12.29 0.81 -4.08
N LYS A 85 11.47 1.84 -4.28
CA LYS A 85 11.75 2.91 -5.25
C LYS A 85 12.94 3.75 -4.80
N ASP A 86 12.90 4.12 -3.53
CA ASP A 86 14.01 4.77 -2.87
C ASP A 86 15.01 3.69 -2.46
N THR A 87 16.11 3.60 -3.19
CA THR A 87 17.17 2.63 -2.91
C THR A 87 17.96 2.98 -1.66
N GLU A 88 17.93 4.24 -1.21
CA GLU A 88 18.60 4.66 0.03
C GLU A 88 17.84 4.23 1.28
N ALA A 89 16.54 3.94 1.15
CA ALA A 89 15.72 3.47 2.27
C ALA A 89 16.23 2.14 2.86
N GLY A 90 16.87 1.29 2.04
CA GLY A 90 17.32 -0.04 2.43
C GLY A 90 16.17 -1.01 2.79
N THR A 91 16.51 -2.28 2.94
CA THR A 91 15.58 -3.32 3.41
C THR A 91 15.32 -3.20 4.90
N TRP A 92 14.28 -3.88 5.37
CA TRP A 92 13.99 -3.93 6.80
C TRP A 92 15.13 -4.60 7.58
N CYS A 93 15.75 -5.63 7.00
CA CYS A 93 16.85 -6.32 7.65
C CYS A 93 18.12 -5.49 7.73
N GLU A 94 18.40 -4.61 6.75
CA GLU A 94 19.51 -3.64 6.81
C GLU A 94 19.30 -2.60 7.91
N ASN A 95 18.09 -2.04 8.01
CA ASN A 95 17.78 -1.01 9.00
C ASN A 95 17.74 -1.53 10.45
N PHE A 96 17.52 -2.83 10.65
CA PHE A 96 17.38 -3.45 11.97
C PHE A 96 18.42 -4.54 12.28
N GLN A 97 19.58 -4.53 11.60
CA GLN A 97 20.65 -5.53 11.79
C GLN A 97 21.03 -5.73 13.27
N GLY A 98 21.17 -4.63 14.03
CA GLY A 98 21.52 -4.67 15.46
C GLY A 98 20.47 -5.30 16.39
N LYS A 99 19.27 -5.64 15.88
CA LYS A 99 18.20 -6.30 16.65
C LYS A 99 18.22 -7.82 16.51
N ASN A 100 19.05 -8.38 15.63
CA ASN A 100 19.18 -9.83 15.40
C ASN A 100 17.82 -10.54 15.25
N LEU A 101 16.94 -9.94 14.43
CA LEU A 101 15.59 -10.45 14.19
C LEU A 101 15.68 -11.83 13.53
N PRO A 102 14.92 -12.84 13.99
CA PRO A 102 14.91 -14.17 13.37
C PRO A 102 14.72 -14.17 11.85
N ALA A 103 13.89 -13.27 11.32
CA ALA A 103 13.65 -13.11 9.88
C ALA A 103 14.88 -12.66 9.08
N CYS A 104 15.85 -12.03 9.74
CA CYS A 104 17.05 -11.47 9.11
C CYS A 104 18.28 -12.37 9.27
N ARG A 105 18.12 -13.55 9.87
CA ARG A 105 19.22 -14.50 10.06
C ARG A 105 19.47 -15.29 8.77
N PRO A 106 20.72 -15.69 8.50
CA PRO A 106 21.02 -16.65 7.45
C PRO A 106 20.17 -17.92 7.62
N GLY A 107 19.59 -18.42 6.53
CA GLY A 107 18.73 -19.59 6.53
C GLY A 107 17.30 -19.36 7.03
N ALA A 108 16.89 -18.12 7.33
CA ALA A 108 15.50 -17.81 7.63
C ALA A 108 14.59 -18.20 6.45
N VAL A 109 13.57 -19.02 6.73
CA VAL A 109 12.59 -19.43 5.72
C VAL A 109 11.57 -18.31 5.54
N VAL A 110 11.75 -17.52 4.48
CA VAL A 110 10.82 -16.43 4.12
C VAL A 110 9.53 -17.03 3.55
N PRO A 111 8.36 -16.67 4.07
CA PRO A 111 7.09 -17.15 3.54
C PRO A 111 6.87 -16.68 2.10
N GLN A 112 6.34 -17.56 1.26
CA GLN A 112 5.87 -17.19 -0.07
C GLN A 112 4.54 -16.42 -0.01
N ARG A 113 4.24 -15.72 -1.10
CA ARG A 113 2.91 -15.13 -1.35
C ARG A 113 1.83 -16.21 -1.27
N SER A 114 0.69 -15.84 -0.71
CA SER A 114 -0.47 -16.72 -0.59
C SER A 114 -1.77 -15.96 -0.82
N VAL A 115 -2.45 -16.26 -1.93
CA VAL A 115 -3.80 -15.74 -2.24
C VAL A 115 -4.76 -15.99 -1.08
N LYS A 116 -4.70 -17.19 -0.47
CA LYS A 116 -5.49 -17.53 0.71
C LYS A 116 -5.23 -16.55 1.87
N LYS A 117 -3.99 -16.14 2.10
CA LYS A 117 -3.64 -15.18 3.14
C LYS A 117 -4.22 -13.80 2.84
N ARG A 118 -4.10 -13.33 1.60
CA ARG A 118 -4.68 -12.06 1.14
C ARG A 118 -6.19 -12.01 1.32
N LEU A 119 -6.91 -12.99 0.80
CA LEU A 119 -8.38 -13.02 0.87
C LEU A 119 -8.91 -13.14 2.30
N ASN A 120 -8.10 -13.67 3.23
CA ASN A 120 -8.44 -13.77 4.66
C ASN A 120 -7.90 -12.61 5.52
N SER A 121 -7.21 -11.63 4.93
CA SER A 121 -6.70 -10.45 5.64
C SER A 121 -7.83 -9.62 6.25
N PRO A 122 -7.57 -8.87 7.35
CA PRO A 122 -8.53 -7.91 7.89
C PRO A 122 -9.06 -6.95 6.83
N PHE A 123 -8.18 -6.48 5.93
CA PHE A 123 -8.56 -5.61 4.83
C PHE A 123 -9.61 -6.26 3.90
N CYS A 124 -9.34 -7.46 3.37
CA CYS A 124 -10.27 -8.09 2.43
C CYS A 124 -11.55 -8.64 3.06
N LYS A 125 -11.52 -8.98 4.35
CA LYS A 125 -12.76 -9.28 5.10
C LYS A 125 -13.68 -8.07 5.19
N LYS A 126 -13.11 -6.88 5.36
CA LYS A 126 -13.85 -5.61 5.46
C LYS A 126 -14.23 -5.03 4.09
N TYR A 127 -13.33 -5.07 3.11
CA TYR A 127 -13.49 -4.44 1.80
C TYR A 127 -13.50 -5.48 0.67
N LYS A 128 -14.50 -6.37 0.69
CA LYS A 128 -14.60 -7.51 -0.23
C LYS A 128 -14.56 -7.13 -1.72
N ASN A 129 -15.01 -5.91 -2.06
CA ASN A 129 -15.10 -5.43 -3.45
C ASN A 129 -13.84 -4.66 -3.92
N ALA A 130 -12.85 -4.47 -3.06
CA ALA A 130 -11.61 -3.79 -3.43
C ALA A 130 -10.87 -4.58 -4.53
N PRO A 131 -10.17 -3.91 -5.48
CA PRO A 131 -9.43 -4.59 -6.55
C PRO A 131 -8.44 -5.64 -6.04
N GLU A 132 -7.80 -5.37 -4.91
CA GLU A 132 -6.84 -6.26 -4.25
C GLU A 132 -7.50 -7.48 -3.60
N CYS A 133 -8.82 -7.51 -3.47
CA CYS A 133 -9.57 -8.58 -2.80
C CYS A 133 -10.35 -9.48 -3.77
N LYS A 134 -10.25 -9.21 -5.08
CA LYS A 134 -10.75 -10.10 -6.12
C LYS A 134 -9.84 -11.35 -6.24
N PRO A 135 -10.38 -12.54 -6.50
CA PRO A 135 -9.61 -13.77 -6.67
C PRO A 135 -8.38 -13.59 -7.55
#